data_AF-A0A924PIQ6-F1
#
_entry.id   AF-A0A924PIQ6-F1
#
_cell.length_a   1.000
_cell.length_b   1.000
_cell.length_c   1.000
_cell.angle_alpha   90.00
_cell.angle_beta   90.00
_cell.angle_gamma   90.00
#
_symmetry.space_group_name_H-M   'P 1'
#
loop_
_entity.id
_entity.type
_entity.pdbx_description
1 polymer ?
#
loop_
_entity_poly.entity_id
_entity_poly.type
_entity_poly.pdbx_seq_one_letter_code
_entity_poly.pdbx_strand_id
1 'polypeptide(L)'
;NMQYAGGGTAYNAQDAMQQPEPQPNYGNAYGSGTASSYSGNIPQDFPVDSFLRNAKMSFIRLQAANDSKDLNDVREYTTPEVFAEISMQMQERGNTIQKTEVIVINAELLEVANDGDYTIASVRFTGQLSENKNAPENVDEIWHIQKNRQDANSAWLLAGIQQTNLQ
;
A
#
# COMPACT_ATOMS: atom_id res chain seq x y z
N ASN A 1 32.01 28.59 -61.61
CA ASN A 1 31.17 27.84 -62.56
C ASN A 1 29.96 27.30 -61.84
N MET A 2 28.77 27.79 -62.25
CA MET A 2 27.38 27.38 -61.95
C MET A 2 26.98 27.19 -60.47
N GLN A 3 26.30 28.14 -59.80
CA GLN A 3 24.88 28.57 -59.91
C GLN A 3 23.86 27.46 -59.62
N TYR A 4 23.15 27.60 -58.50
CA TYR A 4 21.69 27.48 -58.43
C TYR A 4 21.14 28.59 -57.52
N ALA A 5 20.07 29.21 -57.98
CA ALA A 5 19.41 30.39 -57.41
C ALA A 5 17.98 30.05 -56.99
N GLY A 6 17.43 30.89 -56.11
CA GLY A 6 16.01 31.03 -55.80
C GLY A 6 15.60 30.31 -54.51
N GLY A 7 14.90 30.91 -53.57
CA GLY A 7 14.32 32.25 -53.49
C GLY A 7 13.31 32.27 -52.34
N GLY A 8 13.12 33.45 -51.74
CA GLY A 8 11.82 33.87 -51.25
C GLY A 8 11.43 33.55 -49.80
N THR A 9 11.34 34.66 -49.06
CA THR A 9 10.28 35.02 -48.09
C THR A 9 10.48 34.63 -46.63
N ALA A 10 10.59 35.68 -45.81
CA ALA A 10 10.46 35.68 -44.38
C ALA A 10 9.02 35.37 -43.95
N TYR A 11 8.87 34.64 -42.84
CA TYR A 11 7.64 34.58 -42.06
C TYR A 11 7.98 34.79 -40.58
N ASN A 12 7.15 35.60 -39.96
CA ASN A 12 7.26 36.14 -38.61
C ASN A 12 7.33 35.09 -37.50
N ALA A 13 7.94 35.50 -36.40
CA ALA A 13 7.75 34.95 -35.07
C ALA A 13 6.32 35.18 -34.57
N GLN A 14 5.79 34.23 -33.80
CA GLN A 14 5.11 34.39 -32.49
C GLN A 14 4.15 33.21 -32.20
N ASP A 15 4.26 32.70 -30.97
CA ASP A 15 3.26 32.01 -30.14
C ASP A 15 2.36 30.89 -30.72
N ALA A 16 2.50 29.67 -30.18
CA ALA A 16 1.49 29.10 -29.27
C ALA A 16 1.88 27.68 -28.81
N MET A 17 1.70 27.47 -27.51
CA MET A 17 1.97 26.28 -26.73
C MET A 17 1.19 25.05 -27.21
N GLN A 18 1.88 23.94 -27.45
CA GLN A 18 1.25 22.62 -27.60
C GLN A 18 1.34 21.90 -26.26
N GLN A 19 0.21 21.76 -25.57
CA GLN A 19 0.05 20.83 -24.45
C GLN A 19 0.17 19.39 -24.97
N PRO A 20 0.96 18.51 -24.34
CA PRO A 20 0.85 17.08 -24.60
C PRO A 20 -0.36 16.50 -23.84
N GLU A 21 -1.23 15.78 -24.55
CA GLU A 21 -2.31 14.96 -24.00
C GLU A 21 -1.75 13.80 -23.16
N PRO A 22 -2.38 13.41 -22.03
CA PRO A 22 -1.94 12.25 -21.26
C PRO A 22 -2.47 10.94 -21.88
N GLN A 23 -1.56 10.08 -22.35
CA GLN A 23 -1.88 8.67 -22.64
C GLN A 23 -2.00 7.86 -21.33
N PRO A 24 -2.95 6.91 -21.22
CA PRO A 24 -3.02 6.02 -20.08
C PRO A 24 -1.91 4.96 -20.15
N ASN A 25 -0.96 5.05 -19.22
CA ASN A 25 0.12 4.07 -19.05
C ASN A 25 -0.38 2.94 -18.14
N TYR A 26 -0.72 1.79 -18.73
CA TYR A 26 -0.91 0.55 -17.99
C TYR A 26 0.47 -0.07 -17.73
N GLY A 27 1.07 0.31 -16.59
CA GLY A 27 2.37 -0.17 -16.14
C GLY A 27 2.28 -0.91 -14.81
N ASN A 28 2.41 -2.23 -14.87
CA ASN A 28 2.57 -3.13 -13.74
C ASN A 28 4.07 -3.12 -13.32
N ALA A 29 4.45 -2.52 -12.20
CA ALA A 29 5.68 -2.85 -11.45
C ALA A 29 5.83 -2.03 -10.15
N TYR A 30 5.85 -2.78 -9.04
CA TYR A 30 6.59 -2.59 -7.79
C TYR A 30 7.62 -1.44 -7.77
N GLY A 31 7.51 -0.59 -6.74
CA GLY A 31 8.54 0.37 -6.34
C GLY A 31 8.14 1.82 -6.60
N SER A 32 7.99 2.58 -5.52
CA SER A 32 7.53 3.98 -5.48
C SER A 32 6.03 4.15 -5.74
N GLY A 33 5.21 3.65 -4.80
CA GLY A 33 3.89 4.25 -4.59
C GLY A 33 4.12 5.72 -4.23
N THR A 34 3.70 6.63 -5.11
CA THR A 34 3.53 8.05 -4.77
C THR A 34 2.78 8.10 -3.45
N ALA A 35 3.35 8.73 -2.43
CA ALA A 35 2.67 8.92 -1.15
C ALA A 35 1.32 9.61 -1.42
N SER A 36 0.24 8.82 -1.46
CA SER A 36 -1.10 9.35 -1.56
C SER A 36 -1.30 10.22 -0.34
N SER A 37 -1.53 11.51 -0.56
CA SER A 37 -1.86 12.43 0.51
C SER A 37 -3.21 12.02 1.10
N TYR A 38 -3.20 11.34 2.24
CA TYR A 38 -4.42 10.97 2.96
C TYR A 38 -5.15 12.23 3.38
N SER A 39 -6.31 12.47 2.79
CA SER A 39 -7.14 13.63 3.07
C SER A 39 -8.24 13.26 4.08
N GLY A 40 -7.86 12.63 5.21
CA GLY A 40 -8.61 12.61 6.49
C GLY A 40 -10.12 12.29 6.48
N ASN A 41 -10.68 11.72 5.42
CA ASN A 41 -12.12 11.52 5.31
C ASN A 41 -12.50 10.24 6.05
N ILE A 42 -12.96 10.40 7.29
CA ILE A 42 -13.50 9.33 8.12
C ILE A 42 -15.00 9.61 8.32
N PRO A 43 -15.91 8.71 7.91
CA PRO A 43 -17.33 8.84 8.16
C PRO A 43 -17.63 9.00 9.65
N GLN A 44 -18.57 9.87 10.02
CA GLN A 44 -18.88 10.17 11.43
C GLN A 44 -19.36 8.96 12.22
N ASP A 45 -19.98 7.99 11.54
CA ASP A 45 -20.51 6.76 12.09
C ASP A 45 -19.51 5.59 12.05
N PHE A 46 -18.29 5.81 11.53
CA PHE A 46 -17.27 4.77 11.49
C PHE A 46 -16.78 4.45 12.92
N PRO A 47 -16.75 3.18 13.34
CA PRO A 47 -16.44 2.81 14.72
C PRO A 47 -14.91 2.76 14.97
N VAL A 48 -14.26 3.92 14.85
CA VAL A 48 -12.78 4.10 14.83
C VAL A 48 -12.05 3.30 15.92
N ASP A 49 -12.44 3.46 17.19
CA ASP A 49 -11.70 2.83 18.31
C ASP A 49 -11.71 1.31 18.26
N SER A 50 -12.88 0.73 17.96
CA SER A 50 -13.02 -0.73 17.83
C SER A 50 -12.29 -1.24 16.58
N PHE A 51 -12.32 -0.47 15.50
CA PHE A 51 -11.62 -0.80 14.27
C PHE A 51 -10.10 -0.81 14.48
N LEU A 52 -9.54 0.24 15.08
CA LEU A 52 -8.10 0.33 15.38
C LEU A 52 -7.64 -0.75 16.37
N ARG A 53 -8.47 -1.12 17.34
CA ARG A 53 -8.19 -2.26 18.22
C ARG A 53 -8.08 -3.56 17.43
N ASN A 54 -9.03 -3.83 16.54
CA ASN A 54 -8.99 -5.01 15.67
C ASN A 54 -7.79 -4.97 14.72
N ALA A 55 -7.49 -3.82 14.13
CA ALA A 55 -6.35 -3.63 13.24
C ALA A 55 -5.02 -3.96 13.96
N LYS A 56 -4.83 -3.49 15.21
CA LYS A 56 -3.66 -3.86 16.03
C LYS A 56 -3.58 -5.36 16.32
N MET A 57 -4.71 -6.02 16.58
CA MET A 57 -4.73 -7.48 16.76
C MET A 57 -4.35 -8.21 15.48
N SER A 58 -4.84 -7.77 14.31
CA SER A 58 -4.47 -8.32 13.01
C SER A 58 -2.98 -8.11 12.71
N PHE A 59 -2.41 -6.96 13.09
CA PHE A 59 -0.97 -6.72 12.99
C PHE A 59 -0.16 -7.78 13.74
N ILE A 60 -0.47 -7.98 15.02
CA ILE A 60 0.23 -8.97 15.86
C ILE A 60 0.01 -10.39 15.33
N ARG A 61 -1.22 -10.71 14.88
CA ARG A 61 -1.57 -11.99 14.28
C ARG A 61 -0.75 -12.27 13.02
N LEU A 62 -0.55 -11.27 12.15
CA LEU A 62 0.29 -11.42 10.96
C LEU A 62 1.74 -11.71 11.31
N GLN A 63 2.31 -11.03 12.30
CA GLN A 63 3.67 -11.35 12.76
C GLN A 63 3.77 -12.80 13.25
N ALA A 64 2.82 -13.24 14.09
CA ALA A 64 2.80 -14.60 14.61
C ALA A 64 2.59 -15.68 13.52
N ALA A 65 1.69 -15.43 12.58
CA ALA A 65 1.45 -16.31 11.44
C ALA A 65 2.67 -16.37 10.52
N ASN A 66 3.34 -15.24 10.30
CA ASN A 66 4.59 -15.19 9.54
C ASN A 66 5.71 -15.97 10.23
N ASP A 67 5.93 -15.77 11.53
CA ASP A 67 6.96 -16.48 12.30
C ASP A 67 6.76 -18.00 12.27
N SER A 68 5.51 -18.44 12.44
CA SER A 68 5.14 -19.87 12.46
C SER A 68 4.92 -20.49 11.08
N LYS A 69 4.93 -19.67 10.01
CA LYS A 69 4.55 -20.04 8.64
C LYS A 69 3.13 -20.61 8.51
N ASP A 70 2.19 -20.07 9.29
CA ASP A 70 0.80 -20.50 9.23
C ASP A 70 0.06 -19.85 8.05
N LEU A 71 0.23 -20.43 6.86
CA LEU A 71 -0.44 -19.98 5.65
C LEU A 71 -1.97 -20.13 5.72
N ASN A 72 -2.49 -21.01 6.57
CA ASN A 72 -3.95 -21.11 6.73
C ASN A 72 -4.46 -19.90 7.48
N ASP A 73 -3.78 -19.49 8.56
CA ASP A 73 -4.14 -18.30 9.32
C ASP A 73 -4.10 -17.04 8.45
N VAL A 74 -3.02 -16.83 7.67
CA VAL A 74 -2.89 -15.67 6.77
C VAL A 74 -4.06 -15.57 5.79
N ARG A 75 -4.45 -16.69 5.17
CA ARG A 75 -5.54 -16.71 4.18
C ARG A 75 -6.87 -16.21 4.74
N GLU A 76 -7.13 -16.36 6.03
CA GLU A 76 -8.41 -15.99 6.65
C GLU A 76 -8.64 -14.47 6.74
N TYR A 77 -7.58 -13.65 6.65
CA TYR A 77 -7.70 -12.20 6.82
C TYR A 77 -6.94 -11.37 5.78
N THR A 78 -6.41 -11.99 4.72
CA THR A 78 -5.81 -11.28 3.59
C THR A 78 -6.62 -11.49 2.32
N THR A 79 -6.51 -10.56 1.37
CA THR A 79 -7.01 -10.82 0.01
C THR A 79 -6.15 -11.89 -0.68
N PRO A 80 -6.63 -12.51 -1.77
CA PRO A 80 -5.84 -13.48 -2.54
C PRO A 80 -4.48 -12.93 -3.00
N GLU A 81 -4.42 -11.65 -3.35
CA GLU A 81 -3.22 -10.97 -3.84
C GLU A 81 -2.18 -10.84 -2.71
N VAL A 82 -2.57 -10.31 -1.55
CA VAL A 82 -1.69 -10.20 -0.38
C VAL A 82 -1.29 -11.57 0.17
N PHE A 83 -2.22 -12.54 0.13
CA PHE A 83 -1.93 -13.92 0.50
C PHE A 83 -0.80 -14.50 -0.37
N ALA A 84 -0.87 -14.30 -1.68
CA ALA A 84 0.14 -14.80 -2.61
C ALA A 84 1.51 -14.18 -2.35
N GLU A 85 1.56 -12.86 -2.10
CA GLU A 85 2.80 -12.14 -1.77
C GLU A 85 3.45 -12.67 -0.49
N ILE A 86 2.70 -12.73 0.62
CA ILE A 86 3.21 -13.23 1.90
C ILE A 86 3.64 -14.69 1.77
N SER A 87 2.88 -15.51 1.03
CA SER A 87 3.23 -16.91 0.77
C SER A 87 4.57 -17.04 0.06
N MET A 88 4.85 -16.17 -0.92
CA MET A 88 6.15 -16.12 -1.60
C MET A 88 7.26 -15.72 -0.66
N GLN A 89 7.10 -14.65 0.12
CA GLN A 89 8.11 -14.20 1.10
C GLN A 89 8.45 -15.31 2.12
N MET A 90 7.45 -16.03 2.62
CA MET A 90 7.65 -17.16 3.53
C MET A 90 8.38 -18.34 2.86
N GLN A 91 8.12 -18.60 1.56
CA GLN A 91 8.81 -19.63 0.80
C GLN A 91 10.27 -19.25 0.55
N GLU A 92 10.54 -18.00 0.15
CA GLU A 92 11.89 -17.44 -0.07
C GLU A 92 12.72 -17.47 1.20
N ARG A 93 12.12 -17.18 2.36
CA ARG A 93 12.79 -17.31 3.67
C ARG A 93 13.31 -18.72 3.94
N GLY A 94 12.76 -19.74 3.29
CA GLY A 94 13.18 -21.13 3.45
C GLY A 94 13.14 -21.55 4.91
N ASN A 95 14.05 -22.38 5.38
CA ASN A 95 14.05 -22.87 6.78
C ASN A 95 14.58 -21.87 7.81
N THR A 96 14.80 -20.62 7.43
CA THR A 96 15.25 -19.58 8.36
C THR A 96 14.17 -19.33 9.39
N ILE A 97 14.53 -19.49 10.66
CA ILE A 97 13.65 -19.20 11.79
C ILE A 97 13.51 -17.69 11.90
N GLN A 98 12.27 -17.23 12.02
CA GLN A 98 11.94 -15.85 12.31
C GLN A 98 11.13 -15.82 13.59
N LYS A 99 11.47 -14.89 14.47
CA LYS A 99 10.68 -14.58 15.66
C LYS A 99 10.64 -13.06 15.81
N THR A 100 9.46 -12.49 15.64
CA THR A 100 9.19 -11.09 15.83
C THR A 100 8.62 -10.84 17.23
N GLU A 101 9.18 -9.86 17.92
CA GLU A 101 8.66 -9.31 19.17
C GLU A 101 8.13 -7.90 18.91
N VAL A 102 6.84 -7.69 19.19
CA VAL A 102 6.22 -6.36 19.09
C VAL A 102 6.44 -5.63 20.42
N ILE A 103 7.34 -4.65 20.43
CA ILE A 103 7.70 -3.89 21.64
C ILE A 103 6.64 -2.81 21.90
N VAL A 104 6.32 -2.03 20.86
CA VAL A 104 5.27 -1.01 20.89
C VAL A 104 4.65 -0.89 19.52
N ILE A 105 3.32 -0.71 19.48
CA ILE A 105 2.59 -0.48 18.23
C ILE A 105 1.45 0.53 18.43
N ASN A 106 1.51 1.59 17.65
CA ASN A 106 0.48 2.61 17.52
C ASN A 106 -0.27 2.39 16.22
N ALA A 107 -1.54 2.81 16.19
CA ALA A 107 -2.38 2.70 15.01
C ALA A 107 -3.19 3.99 14.90
N GLU A 108 -3.23 4.56 13.70
CA GLU A 108 -3.98 5.77 13.37
C GLU A 108 -4.80 5.50 12.11
N LEU A 109 -6.10 5.78 12.15
CA LEU A 109 -6.96 5.67 10.97
C LEU A 109 -6.75 6.93 10.14
N LEU A 110 -6.24 6.77 8.92
CA LEU A 110 -5.95 7.90 8.02
C LEU A 110 -7.16 8.27 7.16
N GLU A 111 -7.89 7.26 6.69
CA GLU A 111 -8.98 7.44 5.72
C GLU A 111 -9.90 6.23 5.71
N VAL A 112 -11.18 6.47 5.39
CA VAL A 112 -12.12 5.44 4.95
C VAL A 112 -12.77 5.91 3.65
N ALA A 113 -12.46 5.22 2.56
CA ALA A 113 -12.94 5.54 1.22
C ALA A 113 -13.76 4.39 0.64
N ASN A 114 -14.61 4.70 -0.34
CA ASN A 114 -15.25 3.68 -1.17
C ASN A 114 -14.52 3.61 -2.51
N ASP A 115 -14.14 2.41 -2.93
CA ASP A 115 -13.54 2.15 -4.23
C ASP A 115 -14.31 0.99 -4.89
N GLY A 116 -15.12 1.32 -5.89
CA GLY A 116 -16.06 0.40 -6.51
C GLY A 116 -16.95 -0.32 -5.48
N ASP A 117 -16.84 -1.65 -5.48
CA ASP A 117 -17.59 -2.55 -4.60
C ASP A 117 -16.98 -2.70 -3.19
N TYR A 118 -15.88 -2.02 -2.90
CA TYR A 118 -15.17 -2.14 -1.63
C TYR A 118 -15.23 -0.84 -0.82
N THR A 119 -15.28 -0.99 0.50
CA THR A 119 -14.89 0.08 1.44
C THR A 119 -13.47 -0.23 1.89
N ILE A 120 -12.58 0.75 1.76
CA ILE A 120 -11.17 0.65 2.12
C ILE A 120 -10.90 1.56 3.31
N ALA A 121 -10.37 1.00 4.39
CA ALA A 121 -9.86 1.73 5.53
C ALA A 121 -8.32 1.68 5.51
N SER A 122 -7.68 2.85 5.55
CA SER A 122 -6.23 2.99 5.55
C SER A 122 -5.76 3.28 6.98
N VAL A 123 -4.98 2.37 7.57
CA VAL A 123 -4.48 2.49 8.94
C VAL A 123 -2.96 2.60 8.93
N ARG A 124 -2.41 3.67 9.49
CA ARG A 124 -0.97 3.80 9.72
C ARG A 124 -0.59 3.11 11.02
N PHE A 125 0.37 2.21 10.94
CA PHE A 125 1.05 1.62 12.06
C PHE A 125 2.42 2.27 12.24
N THR A 126 2.72 2.68 13.47
CA THR A 126 4.05 3.14 13.86
C THR A 126 4.48 2.49 15.17
N GLY A 127 5.75 2.11 15.29
CA GLY A 127 6.19 1.38 16.47
C GLY A 127 7.61 0.86 16.39
N GLN A 128 7.89 -0.14 17.23
CA GLN A 128 9.17 -0.85 17.26
C GLN A 128 8.97 -2.36 17.35
N LEU A 129 9.73 -3.07 16.54
CA LEU A 129 9.78 -4.53 16.47
C LEU A 129 11.20 -4.99 16.72
N SER A 130 11.39 -6.17 17.31
CA SER A 130 12.69 -6.84 17.35
C SER A 130 12.56 -8.20 16.67
N GLU A 131 13.43 -8.47 15.70
CA GLU A 131 13.48 -9.78 15.04
C GLU A 131 14.64 -10.60 15.59
N ASN A 132 14.39 -11.86 15.92
CA ASN A 132 15.40 -12.82 16.38
C ASN A 132 16.26 -12.32 17.56
N LYS A 133 15.69 -11.46 18.41
CA LYS A 133 16.36 -10.76 19.53
C LYS A 133 17.47 -9.79 19.11
N ASN A 134 17.44 -9.32 17.86
CA ASN A 134 18.30 -8.24 17.39
C ASN A 134 17.85 -6.89 17.96
N ALA A 135 18.61 -5.84 17.64
CA ALA A 135 18.25 -4.48 18.02
C ALA A 135 16.83 -4.12 17.52
N PRO A 136 16.02 -3.40 18.32
CA PRO A 136 14.72 -2.93 17.87
C PRO A 136 14.83 -2.06 16.61
N GLU A 137 13.97 -2.34 15.65
CA GLU A 137 13.80 -1.58 14.41
C GLU A 137 12.46 -0.85 14.42
N ASN A 138 12.43 0.33 13.81
CA ASN A 138 11.21 1.12 13.72
C ASN A 138 10.33 0.58 12.59
N VAL A 139 9.04 0.43 12.88
CA VAL A 139 8.01 0.20 11.86
C VAL A 139 7.27 1.50 11.61
N ASP A 140 7.07 1.81 10.33
CA ASP A 140 6.18 2.86 9.83
C ASP A 140 5.60 2.35 8.52
N GLU A 141 4.34 1.91 8.57
CA GLU A 141 3.66 1.33 7.41
C GLU A 141 2.17 1.65 7.45
N ILE A 142 1.53 1.57 6.29
CA ILE A 142 0.11 1.84 6.10
C ILE A 142 -0.54 0.58 5.55
N TRP A 143 -1.54 0.10 6.26
CA TRP A 143 -2.32 -1.07 5.86
C TRP A 143 -3.62 -0.60 5.21
N HIS A 144 -3.90 -1.14 4.03
CA HIS A 144 -5.18 -0.98 3.36
C HIS A 144 -6.03 -2.21 3.66
N ILE A 145 -7.11 -2.00 4.40
CA ILE A 145 -8.02 -3.06 4.83
C ILE A 145 -9.33 -2.84 4.12
N GLN A 146 -9.80 -3.83 3.36
CA GLN A 146 -11.00 -3.71 2.55
C GLN A 146 -12.14 -4.59 3.07
N LYS A 147 -13.37 -4.15 2.85
CA LYS A 147 -14.58 -4.95 3.06
C LYS A 147 -15.47 -4.86 1.82
N ASN A 148 -16.04 -5.99 1.40
CA ASN A 148 -16.96 -6.03 0.27
C ASN A 148 -18.30 -5.40 0.68
N ARG A 149 -18.76 -4.41 -0.07
CA ARG A 149 -20.00 -3.67 0.21
C ARG A 149 -21.25 -4.40 -0.27
N GLN A 150 -21.10 -5.32 -1.22
CA GLN A 150 -22.19 -6.15 -1.74
C GLN A 150 -22.55 -7.30 -0.77
N ASP A 151 -21.66 -7.62 0.18
CA ASP A 151 -21.90 -8.60 1.23
C ASP A 151 -21.75 -7.96 2.61
N ALA A 152 -22.88 -7.71 3.26
CA ALA A 152 -22.93 -7.12 4.61
C ALA A 152 -22.18 -7.96 5.65
N ASN A 153 -22.10 -9.28 5.45
CA ASN A 153 -21.41 -10.22 6.35
C ASN A 153 -19.94 -10.43 6.00
N SER A 154 -19.43 -9.78 4.95
CA SER A 154 -18.03 -9.91 4.58
C SER A 154 -17.11 -9.40 5.69
N ALA A 155 -16.01 -10.12 5.87
CA ALA A 155 -14.94 -9.74 6.77
C ALA A 155 -14.10 -8.59 6.19
N TRP A 156 -13.43 -7.86 7.07
CA TRP A 156 -12.38 -6.94 6.68
C TRP A 156 -11.11 -7.73 6.38
N LEU A 157 -10.55 -7.57 5.18
CA LEU A 157 -9.37 -8.27 4.69
C LEU A 157 -8.25 -7.28 4.39
N LEU A 158 -7.02 -7.63 4.76
CA LEU A 158 -5.82 -6.90 4.39
C LEU A 158 -5.59 -7.02 2.87
N ALA A 159 -5.66 -5.89 2.18
CA ALA A 159 -5.57 -5.76 0.73
C ALA A 159 -4.25 -5.16 0.25
N GLY A 160 -3.45 -4.58 1.16
CA GLY A 160 -2.12 -4.11 0.84
C GLY A 160 -1.39 -3.54 2.05
N ILE A 161 -0.06 -3.55 1.98
CA ILE A 161 0.83 -2.91 2.95
C ILE A 161 1.73 -1.94 2.18
N GLN A 162 1.80 -0.70 2.64
CA GLN A 162 2.68 0.33 2.11
C GLN A 162 3.69 0.73 3.20
N GLN A 163 4.99 0.50 2.96
CA GLN A 163 6.03 1.03 3.84
C GLN A 163 6.14 2.55 3.67
N THR A 164 6.14 3.30 4.76
CA THR A 164 6.27 4.76 4.76
C THR A 164 7.72 5.24 4.89
N ASN A 165 8.64 4.34 5.28
CA ASN A 165 10.06 4.63 5.31
C ASN A 165 10.66 4.66 3.89
N LEU A 166 10.84 5.87 3.36
CA LEU A 166 11.84 6.18 2.34
C LEU A 166 13.20 6.30 3.06
N GLN A 167 14.00 5.24 3.08
CA GLN A 167 15.43 5.31 3.41
C GLN A 167 16.22 4.67 2.27
#